data_AF-A0A820X4Q4-F1
#
_entry.id   AF-A0A820X4Q4-F1
#
_cell.length_a   1.000
_cell.length_b   1.000
_cell.length_c   1.000
_cell.angle_alpha   90.00
_cell.angle_beta   90.00
_cell.angle_gamma   90.00
#
_symmetry.space_group_name_H-M   'P 1'
#
loop_
_entity.id
_entity.type
_entity.pdbx_description
1 polymer ?
#
loop_
_entity_poly.entity_id
_entity_poly.type
_entity_poly.pdbx_seq_one_letter_code
_entity_poly.pdbx_strand_id
1 'polypeptide(L)'
;TLALYLAHIGNPPPWTVNGTCQPTCRPSFSEMVNLLQTNAMPVNISGTTLLATTAQQGAGLVNAFQLIQATTIISPSELALNDSIRQASSYTIEVTNIGNETVTYNINHSGAALATGLRKENDMLLAQPLYSADYAVSST
;
A
#
# COMPACT_ATOMS: atom_id res chain seq x y z
N THR A 1 0.70 17.21 6.71
CA THR A 1 -0.10 16.91 7.91
C THR A 1 0.83 16.50 9.02
N LEU A 2 0.76 17.19 10.16
CA LEU A 2 1.65 17.03 11.31
C LEU A 2 1.15 15.85 12.16
N ALA A 3 1.95 14.80 12.32
CA ALA A 3 1.65 13.71 13.25
C ALA A 3 2.24 14.04 14.63
N LEU A 4 1.35 14.21 15.61
CA LEU A 4 1.64 14.43 17.02
C LEU A 4 2.28 13.16 17.60
N TYR A 5 3.57 13.24 17.96
CA TYR A 5 4.30 12.17 18.64
C TYR A 5 3.95 12.17 20.12
N LEU A 6 3.01 11.32 20.54
CA LEU A 6 2.82 10.98 21.96
C LEU A 6 3.62 9.70 22.26
N ALA A 7 4.87 9.87 22.71
CA ALA A 7 5.56 8.84 23.46
C ALA A 7 5.46 9.20 24.95
N HIS A 8 4.60 8.49 25.69
CA HIS A 8 4.66 8.44 27.15
C HIS A 8 5.34 7.14 27.57
N ILE A 9 6.56 7.31 28.10
CA ILE A 9 7.28 6.52 29.12
C ILE A 9 6.76 5.10 29.35
N GLY A 10 7.49 4.14 28.81
CA GLY A 10 7.22 2.70 28.94
C GLY A 10 7.44 2.00 27.60
N ASN A 11 8.66 2.11 27.04
CA ASN A 11 9.02 1.36 25.84
C ASN A 11 8.98 -0.14 26.23
N PRO A 12 8.06 -0.96 25.70
CA PRO A 12 8.14 -2.39 25.95
C PRO A 12 9.48 -2.89 25.40
N PRO A 13 10.17 -3.81 26.11
CA PRO A 13 11.43 -4.32 25.62
C PRO A 13 11.22 -4.93 24.23
N PRO A 14 12.22 -4.82 23.33
CA PRO A 14 12.17 -5.43 22.00
C PRO A 14 11.80 -6.91 22.13
N TRP A 15 11.24 -7.50 21.09
CA TRP A 15 11.18 -8.96 20.97
C TRP A 15 12.62 -9.49 20.97
N THR A 16 13.14 -9.81 22.14
CA THR A 16 14.48 -10.36 22.33
C THR A 16 14.38 -11.86 22.24
N VAL A 17 14.88 -12.45 21.14
CA VAL A 17 15.33 -13.83 21.17
C VAL A 17 16.70 -13.79 21.87
N ASN A 18 16.81 -14.37 23.07
CA ASN A 18 18.07 -14.44 23.84
C ASN A 18 18.76 -13.10 24.17
N GLY A 19 18.01 -12.02 24.40
CA GLY A 19 18.59 -10.77 24.91
C GLY A 19 19.43 -9.96 23.91
N THR A 20 19.49 -10.37 22.64
CA THR A 20 20.23 -9.66 21.58
C THR A 20 19.29 -9.33 20.42
N CYS A 21 19.12 -8.04 20.13
CA CYS A 21 18.51 -7.63 18.87
C CYS A 21 19.53 -7.74 17.75
N GLN A 22 19.33 -8.65 16.80
CA GLN A 22 20.03 -8.58 15.53
C GLN A 22 19.08 -8.88 14.36
N PRO A 23 19.15 -8.08 13.28
CA PRO A 23 20.04 -6.92 13.08
C PRO A 23 19.49 -5.59 13.64
N THR A 24 18.18 -5.40 13.82
CA THR A 24 17.58 -4.13 14.25
C THR A 24 16.41 -4.34 15.22
N CYS A 25 16.46 -3.78 16.44
CA CYS A 25 15.33 -3.80 17.40
C CYS A 25 14.11 -3.01 16.91
N ARG A 26 14.34 -2.10 15.97
CA ARG A 26 13.35 -1.17 15.43
C ARG A 26 13.52 -1.14 13.91
N PRO A 27 12.50 -1.52 13.14
CA PRO A 27 12.54 -1.41 11.68
C PRO A 27 12.71 0.06 11.27
N SER A 28 13.27 0.26 10.08
CA SER A 28 13.38 1.61 9.51
C SER A 28 11.98 2.21 9.32
N PHE A 29 11.88 3.55 9.25
CA PHE A 29 10.59 4.18 8.96
C PHE A 29 10.02 3.69 7.61
N SER A 30 10.86 3.53 6.60
CA SER A 30 10.46 3.01 5.29
C SER A 30 9.91 1.59 5.38
N GLU A 31 10.53 0.74 6.19
CA GLU A 31 10.08 -0.63 6.40
C GLU A 31 8.74 -0.68 7.15
N MET A 32 8.55 0.18 8.14
CA MET A 32 7.25 0.35 8.81
C MET A 32 6.16 0.82 7.85
N VAL A 33 6.46 1.77 6.97
CA VAL A 33 5.52 2.22 5.93
C VAL A 33 5.20 1.06 4.99
N ASN A 34 6.22 0.32 4.55
CA ASN A 34 6.03 -0.83 3.69
C ASN A 34 5.11 -1.87 4.32
N LEU A 35 5.36 -2.25 5.57
CA LEU A 35 4.54 -3.20 6.32
C LEU A 35 3.09 -2.73 6.48
N LEU A 36 2.90 -1.46 6.85
CA LEU A 36 1.56 -0.88 7.03
C LEU A 36 0.76 -0.86 5.73
N GLN A 37 1.41 -0.53 4.61
CA GLN A 37 0.75 -0.44 3.32
C GLN A 37 0.48 -1.82 2.70
N THR A 38 1.43 -2.76 2.77
CA THR A 38 1.29 -4.08 2.13
C THR A 38 0.30 -4.99 2.84
N ASN A 39 0.03 -4.73 4.12
CA ASN A 39 -1.00 -5.42 4.91
C ASN A 39 -2.31 -4.61 5.03
N ALA A 40 -2.43 -3.47 4.35
CA ALA A 40 -3.67 -2.70 4.35
C ALA A 40 -4.76 -3.43 3.55
N MET A 41 -6.02 -3.17 3.92
CA MET A 41 -7.18 -3.72 3.24
C MET A 41 -7.76 -2.71 2.25
N PRO A 42 -7.79 -3.01 0.95
CA PRO A 42 -8.44 -2.15 -0.02
C PRO A 42 -9.92 -1.91 0.33
N VAL A 43 -10.39 -0.68 0.10
CA VAL A 43 -11.76 -0.24 0.42
C VAL A 43 -12.54 0.08 -0.85
N ASN A 44 -13.83 -0.24 -0.82
CA ASN A 44 -14.75 0.10 -1.89
C ASN A 44 -15.24 1.55 -1.77
N ILE A 45 -15.60 2.15 -2.90
CA ILE A 45 -16.35 3.41 -2.93
C ILE A 45 -17.73 3.14 -2.33
N SER A 46 -18.16 4.00 -1.42
CA SER A 46 -19.45 3.86 -0.72
C SER A 46 -20.61 3.69 -1.70
N GLY A 47 -21.43 2.67 -1.48
CA GLY A 47 -22.56 2.34 -2.36
C GLY A 47 -22.19 1.61 -3.66
N THR A 48 -20.93 1.18 -3.83
CA THR A 48 -20.48 0.44 -5.03
C THR A 48 -19.68 -0.81 -4.66
N THR A 49 -19.45 -1.68 -5.64
CA THR A 49 -18.52 -2.82 -5.56
C THR A 49 -17.12 -2.49 -6.07
N LEU A 50 -16.89 -1.24 -6.51
CA LEU A 50 -15.62 -0.83 -7.09
C LEU A 50 -14.64 -0.41 -6.00
N LEU A 51 -13.39 -0.86 -6.10
CA LEU A 51 -12.31 -0.37 -5.27
C LEU A 51 -12.10 1.12 -5.51
N ALA A 52 -11.90 1.89 -4.44
CA ALA A 52 -11.56 3.30 -4.52
C ALA A 52 -10.20 3.49 -5.25
N THR A 53 -9.99 4.65 -5.85
CA THR A 53 -8.72 4.90 -6.56
C THR A 53 -7.55 4.90 -5.58
N THR A 54 -6.35 4.49 -6.01
CA THR A 54 -5.15 4.59 -5.16
C THR A 54 -4.87 6.03 -4.72
N ALA A 55 -5.27 7.02 -5.52
CA ALA A 55 -5.23 8.44 -5.15
C ALA A 55 -6.17 8.80 -3.98
N GLN A 56 -7.27 8.06 -3.80
CA GLN A 56 -8.24 8.29 -2.73
C GLN A 56 -7.96 7.43 -1.49
N GLN A 57 -7.75 6.11 -1.66
CA GLN A 57 -7.58 5.18 -0.55
C GLN A 57 -6.12 4.90 -0.17
N GLY A 58 -5.15 5.33 -0.99
CA GLY A 58 -3.76 4.89 -0.83
C GLY A 58 -3.68 3.37 -0.96
N ALA A 59 -3.03 2.74 0.04
CA ALA A 59 -2.98 1.29 0.17
C ALA A 59 -4.27 0.67 0.77
N GLY A 60 -5.17 1.50 1.32
CA GLY A 60 -6.40 1.07 1.98
C GLY A 60 -6.41 1.27 3.49
N LEU A 61 -7.30 0.55 4.17
CA LEU A 61 -7.47 0.61 5.63
C LEU A 61 -6.37 -0.17 6.34
N VAL A 62 -5.66 0.48 7.27
CA VAL A 62 -4.60 -0.16 8.07
C VAL A 62 -5.13 -1.34 8.86
N ASN A 63 -4.47 -2.51 8.72
CA ASN A 63 -4.80 -3.71 9.48
C ASN A 63 -3.64 -4.10 10.41
N ALA A 64 -3.70 -3.62 11.66
CA ALA A 64 -2.67 -3.90 12.66
C ALA A 64 -2.59 -5.40 13.04
N PHE A 65 -3.70 -6.13 12.95
CA PHE A 65 -3.72 -7.55 13.29
C PHE A 65 -2.99 -8.39 12.22
N GLN A 66 -3.22 -8.12 10.94
CA GLN A 66 -2.47 -8.76 9.86
C GLN A 66 -0.99 -8.36 9.88
N LEU A 67 -0.71 -7.08 10.13
CA LEU A 67 0.66 -6.57 10.27
C LEU A 67 1.50 -7.36 11.28
N ILE A 68 0.98 -7.60 12.49
CA ILE A 68 1.73 -8.29 13.57
C ILE A 68 1.99 -9.76 13.23
N GLN A 69 1.17 -10.36 12.37
CA GLN A 69 1.31 -11.75 11.92
C GLN A 69 2.08 -11.87 10.60
N ALA A 70 2.48 -10.76 9.98
CA ALA A 70 3.13 -10.77 8.68
C ALA A 70 4.51 -11.43 8.76
N THR A 71 4.73 -12.46 7.94
CA THR A 71 6.02 -13.14 7.75
C THR A 71 6.67 -12.76 6.42
N THR A 72 6.07 -11.82 5.68
CA THR A 72 6.55 -11.38 4.37
C THR A 72 6.66 -9.87 4.37
N ILE A 73 7.82 -9.37 3.94
CA ILE A 73 8.09 -7.96 3.71
C ILE A 73 8.12 -7.73 2.19
N ILE A 74 7.42 -6.70 1.72
CA ILE A 74 7.39 -6.32 0.31
C ILE A 74 7.89 -4.88 0.19
N SER A 75 8.82 -4.63 -0.74
CA SER A 75 9.40 -3.30 -0.96
C SER A 75 9.67 -3.04 -2.46
N PRO A 76 9.37 -1.84 -2.99
CA PRO A 76 8.61 -0.78 -2.33
C PRO A 76 7.13 -1.19 -2.18
N SER A 77 6.42 -0.61 -1.21
CA SER A 77 4.98 -0.87 -1.03
C SER A 77 4.08 -0.13 -2.02
N GLU A 78 4.63 0.80 -2.78
CA GLU A 78 3.94 1.52 -3.84
C GLU A 78 4.80 1.63 -5.09
N LEU A 79 4.15 1.67 -6.25
CA LEU A 79 4.79 1.89 -7.54
C LEU A 79 4.34 3.24 -8.11
N ALA A 80 5.26 4.20 -8.17
CA ALA A 80 5.03 5.46 -8.86
C ALA A 80 5.25 5.29 -10.37
N LEU A 81 4.16 5.06 -11.11
CA LEU A 81 4.24 4.70 -12.53
C LEU A 81 4.60 5.87 -13.47
N ASN A 82 4.51 7.11 -13.00
CA ASN A 82 4.83 8.33 -13.76
C ASN A 82 4.34 8.30 -15.23
N ASP A 83 3.01 8.42 -15.41
CA ASP A 83 2.29 8.32 -16.69
C ASP A 83 2.55 9.49 -17.67
N SER A 84 3.81 9.70 -18.03
CA SER A 84 4.28 10.74 -18.95
C SER A 84 5.58 10.27 -19.62
N ILE A 85 6.33 11.17 -20.27
CA ILE A 85 7.59 10.95 -21.02
C ILE A 85 8.70 10.24 -20.18
N ARG A 86 8.47 9.92 -18.90
CA ARG A 86 9.41 9.29 -17.96
C ARG A 86 8.91 7.94 -17.42
N GLN A 87 8.01 7.25 -18.12
CA GLN A 87 7.59 5.90 -17.75
C GLN A 87 8.80 4.94 -17.77
N ALA A 88 9.03 4.25 -16.66
CA ALA A 88 10.08 3.22 -16.60
C ALA A 88 9.65 1.99 -17.40
N SER A 89 10.61 1.35 -18.08
CA SER A 89 10.37 0.10 -18.82
C SER A 89 10.14 -1.10 -17.91
N SER A 90 10.59 -1.03 -16.65
CA SER A 90 10.37 -2.06 -15.63
C SER A 90 10.32 -1.45 -14.23
N TYR A 91 9.63 -2.16 -13.34
CA TYR A 91 9.58 -1.88 -11.91
C TYR A 91 10.04 -3.11 -11.16
N THR A 92 10.84 -2.91 -10.10
CA THR A 92 11.35 -4.00 -9.27
C THR A 92 10.60 -4.02 -7.94
N ILE A 93 10.09 -5.20 -7.57
CA ILE A 93 9.50 -5.48 -6.27
C ILE A 93 10.35 -6.57 -5.63
N GLU A 94 10.82 -6.31 -4.42
CA GLU A 94 11.49 -7.26 -3.56
C GLU A 94 10.47 -7.89 -2.60
N VAL A 95 10.47 -9.22 -2.52
CA VAL A 95 9.64 -9.99 -1.59
C VAL A 95 10.57 -10.80 -0.70
N THR A 96 10.56 -10.50 0.59
CA THR A 96 11.41 -11.13 1.59
C THR A 96 10.55 -11.95 2.55
N ASN A 97 10.76 -13.26 2.58
CA ASN A 97 10.19 -14.13 3.59
C ASN A 97 11.06 -14.11 4.85
N ILE A 98 10.51 -13.66 5.97
CA ILE A 98 11.16 -13.65 7.30
C ILE A 98 10.64 -14.77 8.22
N GLY A 99 9.72 -15.60 7.72
CA GLY A 99 9.23 -16.78 8.41
C GLY A 99 10.23 -17.93 8.41
N ASN A 100 9.96 -18.93 9.24
CA ASN A 100 10.83 -20.10 9.40
C ASN A 100 10.57 -21.21 8.36
N GLU A 101 9.59 -21.02 7.47
CA GLU A 101 9.15 -22.02 6.50
C GLU A 101 9.27 -21.47 5.08
N THR A 102 9.48 -22.35 4.11
CA THR A 102 9.49 -22.00 2.68
C THR A 102 8.06 -21.72 2.20
N VAL A 103 7.87 -20.60 1.50
CA VAL A 103 6.56 -20.14 1.01
C VAL A 103 6.60 -19.91 -0.51
N THR A 104 5.52 -20.29 -1.19
CA THR A 104 5.30 -19.98 -2.62
C THR A 104 4.32 -18.81 -2.74
N TYR A 105 4.67 -17.81 -3.55
CA TYR A 105 3.86 -16.59 -3.73
C TYR A 105 3.18 -16.56 -5.11
N ASN A 106 1.91 -16.15 -5.13
CA ASN A 106 1.18 -15.83 -6.36
C ASN A 106 0.98 -14.32 -6.44
N ILE A 107 1.40 -13.71 -7.55
CA ILE A 107 1.26 -12.27 -7.78
C ILE A 107 0.11 -12.06 -8.76
N ASN A 108 -0.84 -11.21 -8.39
CA ASN A 108 -1.95 -10.82 -9.25
C ASN A 108 -2.23 -9.32 -9.12
N HIS A 109 -2.88 -8.76 -10.13
CA HIS A 109 -3.30 -7.36 -10.14
C HIS A 109 -4.83 -7.26 -10.04
N SER A 110 -5.31 -6.35 -9.19
CA SER A 110 -6.73 -5.98 -9.11
C SER A 110 -6.87 -4.49 -9.43
N GLY A 111 -7.64 -4.17 -10.46
CA GLY A 111 -7.88 -2.81 -10.89
C GLY A 111 -8.75 -2.03 -9.89
N ALA A 112 -8.38 -0.78 -9.64
CA ALA A 112 -9.23 0.18 -8.93
C ALA A 112 -10.09 0.99 -9.91
N ALA A 113 -11.15 1.63 -9.41
CA ALA A 113 -11.99 2.50 -10.24
C ALA A 113 -11.16 3.60 -10.91
N LEU A 114 -11.54 3.98 -12.12
CA LEU A 114 -11.16 5.28 -12.68
C LEU A 114 -11.99 6.37 -12.00
N ALA A 115 -11.37 7.47 -11.58
CA ALA A 115 -12.07 8.65 -11.11
C ALA A 115 -11.77 9.84 -12.02
N THR A 116 -12.81 10.39 -12.65
CA THR A 116 -12.70 11.63 -13.43
C THR A 116 -13.46 12.76 -12.76
N GLY A 117 -12.79 13.91 -12.62
CA GLY A 117 -13.41 15.15 -12.15
C GLY A 117 -13.88 16.05 -13.29
N LEU A 118 -13.79 15.62 -14.55
CA LEU A 118 -14.08 16.44 -15.72
C LEU A 118 -15.34 15.97 -16.43
N ARG A 119 -16.15 16.93 -16.88
CA ARG A 119 -17.26 16.69 -17.79
C ARG A 119 -16.73 16.33 -19.18
N LYS A 120 -17.25 15.24 -19.76
CA LYS A 120 -16.87 14.75 -21.09
C LYS A 120 -17.09 15.79 -22.20
N GLU A 121 -18.05 16.70 -22.04
CA GLU A 121 -18.42 17.64 -23.10
C GLU A 121 -17.51 18.88 -23.19
N ASN A 122 -17.00 19.37 -22.05
CA ASN A 122 -16.43 20.71 -21.96
C ASN A 122 -15.29 20.86 -20.96
N ASP A 123 -14.74 19.76 -20.44
CA ASP A 123 -13.65 19.71 -19.46
C ASP A 123 -13.89 20.60 -18.21
N MET A 124 -15.14 20.92 -17.90
CA MET A 124 -15.46 21.63 -16.66
C MET A 124 -15.40 20.66 -15.48
N LEU A 125 -14.93 21.18 -14.34
CA LEU A 125 -14.90 20.43 -13.09
C LEU A 125 -16.31 20.02 -12.66
N LEU A 126 -16.43 18.77 -12.23
CA LEU A 126 -17.61 18.20 -11.62
C LEU A 126 -17.61 18.45 -10.11
N ALA A 127 -18.80 18.63 -9.53
CA ALA A 127 -18.95 18.78 -8.08
C ALA A 127 -18.60 17.47 -7.33
N GLN A 128 -18.69 16.33 -8.00
CA GLN A 128 -18.29 15.02 -7.49
C GLN A 128 -17.58 14.24 -8.60
N PRO A 129 -16.54 13.46 -8.27
CA PRO A 129 -15.89 12.61 -9.26
C PRO A 129 -16.86 11.54 -9.78
N LEU A 130 -16.79 11.28 -11.08
CA LEU A 130 -17.45 10.12 -11.70
C LEU A 130 -16.50 8.93 -11.62
N TYR A 131 -17.03 7.81 -11.12
CA TYR A 131 -16.29 6.56 -11.03
C TYR A 131 -16.73 5.59 -12.12
N SER A 132 -15.78 4.91 -12.77
CA SER A 132 -16.07 3.84 -13.71
C SER A 132 -15.17 2.62 -13.47
N ALA A 133 -15.63 1.47 -13.95
CA ALA A 133 -14.85 0.22 -13.95
C ALA A 133 -13.82 0.17 -15.09
N ASP A 134 -13.51 1.30 -15.74
CA ASP A 134 -12.56 1.40 -16.85
C ASP A 134 -11.14 1.50 -16.29
N TYR A 135 -10.69 0.43 -15.64
CA TYR A 135 -9.36 0.36 -15.03
C TYR A 135 -8.30 0.28 -16.13
N ALA A 136 -7.17 0.96 -15.93
CA ALA A 136 -6.03 0.88 -16.83
C ALA A 136 -5.50 -0.56 -16.87
N VAL A 137 -5.73 -1.28 -17.98
CA VAL A 137 -5.11 -2.57 -18.27
C VAL A 137 -3.96 -2.38 -19.25
N SER A 138 -2.81 -2.98 -18.97
CA SER A 138 -1.75 -3.09 -19.97
C SER A 138 -2.24 -4.04 -21.06
N SER A 139 -2.47 -3.56 -22.28
CA SER A 139 -2.66 -4.43 -23.43
C SER A 139 -1.34 -5.13 -23.74
N THR A 140 -1.28 -6.44 -23.48
CA THR A 140 -0.19 -7.33 -23.93
C THR A 140 -0.06 -7.36 -25.44
#